data_AF-A0A3B9XDU3-F1
#
_entry.id   AF-A0A3B9XDU3-F1
#
_cell.length_a   1.000
_cell.length_b   1.000
_cell.length_c   1.000
_cell.angle_alpha   90.00
_cell.angle_beta   90.00
_cell.angle_gamma   90.00
#
_symmetry.space_group_name_H-M   'P 1'
#
loop_
_entity.id
_entity.type
_entity.pdbx_description
1 polymer ?
#
loop_
_entity_poly.entity_id
_entity_poly.type
_entity_poly.pdbx_seq_one_letter_code
_entity_poly.pdbx_strand_id
1 'polypeptide(L)'
;MSSFFGGAVTMICIQQIENSSDSKVLDFLNRFEETSQFLINNLSTYGPRLTDHHNSGNFKAILKNEEIIGVFCLSLRGNLLIQTSEPLASKLIAEDCGKESHLIKGLIGDWNSVAPLFEYLKKSNSDFAPTLIEKEVLYRLDLKSEHQNLVKDQRVRFLNENDFDPWLVQSKLYNEELNLPNPLSEDQIRHSFNEAVLRKMWWGLFENSRLLSRAGLNSSGNKVGQVGGV
;
A
#
# COMPACT_ATOMS: atom_id res chain seq x y z
N MET A 1 54.59 12.29 -2.84
CA MET A 1 53.68 11.26 -2.29
C MET A 1 52.25 11.76 -2.47
N SER A 2 51.60 11.38 -3.57
CA SER A 2 50.20 11.68 -3.85
C SER A 2 49.37 10.46 -3.48
N SER A 3 48.65 10.53 -2.36
CA SER A 3 47.67 9.51 -1.99
C SER A 3 46.44 9.65 -2.87
N PHE A 4 46.32 8.80 -3.89
CA PHE A 4 45.07 8.53 -4.57
C PHE A 4 44.14 7.79 -3.60
N PHE A 5 43.18 8.49 -3.01
CA PHE A 5 42.02 7.83 -2.41
C PHE A 5 41.17 7.29 -3.56
N GLY A 6 41.26 5.99 -3.82
CA GLY A 6 40.27 5.28 -4.62
C GLY A 6 38.95 5.31 -3.88
N GLY A 7 38.09 6.27 -4.22
CA GLY A 7 36.72 6.28 -3.72
C GLY A 7 36.01 5.01 -4.20
N ALA A 8 35.57 4.17 -3.27
CA ALA A 8 34.77 3.00 -3.61
C ALA A 8 33.53 3.46 -4.38
N VAL A 9 33.37 2.99 -5.61
CA VAL A 9 32.17 3.26 -6.42
C VAL A 9 31.00 2.63 -5.67
N THR A 10 30.08 3.47 -5.17
CA THR A 10 28.86 2.98 -4.53
C THR A 10 27.99 2.34 -5.61
N MET A 11 27.77 1.04 -5.51
CA MET A 11 26.91 0.30 -6.44
C MET A 11 25.48 0.32 -5.91
N ILE A 12 24.56 0.91 -6.68
CA ILE A 12 23.12 0.84 -6.43
C ILE A 12 22.47 0.04 -7.56
N CYS A 13 21.66 -0.96 -7.23
CA CYS A 13 20.92 -1.76 -8.20
C CYS A 13 19.51 -2.11 -7.73
N ILE A 14 18.66 -2.50 -8.68
CA ILE A 14 17.34 -3.07 -8.40
C ILE A 14 17.42 -4.58 -8.60
N GLN A 15 16.90 -5.33 -7.63
CA GLN A 15 16.75 -6.77 -7.71
C GLN A 15 15.29 -7.15 -7.53
N GLN A 16 14.83 -8.07 -8.36
CA GLN A 16 13.52 -8.69 -8.21
C GLN A 16 13.48 -9.57 -6.96
N ILE A 17 12.40 -9.42 -6.18
CA ILE A 17 12.12 -10.30 -5.04
C ILE A 17 11.48 -11.58 -5.60
N GLU A 18 12.02 -12.73 -5.21
CA GLU A 18 11.58 -14.04 -5.69
C GLU A 18 10.68 -14.77 -4.68
N ASN A 19 10.85 -14.48 -3.39
CA ASN A 19 10.13 -15.14 -2.32
C ASN A 19 9.53 -14.11 -1.36
N SER A 20 8.24 -14.22 -1.07
CA SER A 20 7.54 -13.37 -0.08
C SER A 20 8.02 -13.61 1.35
N SER A 21 8.68 -14.74 1.63
CA SER A 21 9.29 -15.05 2.91
C SER A 21 10.78 -14.68 3.00
N ASP A 22 11.30 -13.86 2.08
CA ASP A 22 12.68 -13.38 2.16
C ASP A 22 12.87 -12.56 3.44
N SER A 23 13.66 -13.09 4.38
CA SER A 23 13.84 -12.49 5.69
C SER A 23 14.46 -11.09 5.59
N LYS A 24 15.35 -10.82 4.64
CA LYS A 24 15.98 -9.50 4.50
C LYS A 24 14.97 -8.44 4.08
N VAL A 25 14.07 -8.79 3.16
CA VAL A 25 12.99 -7.91 2.69
C VAL A 25 12.01 -7.64 3.83
N LEU A 26 11.58 -8.70 4.53
CA LEU A 26 10.65 -8.56 5.66
C LEU A 26 11.28 -7.75 6.79
N ASP A 27 12.54 -8.00 7.14
CA ASP A 27 13.27 -7.23 8.15
C ASP A 27 13.35 -5.75 7.76
N PHE A 28 13.64 -5.45 6.48
CA PHE A 28 13.63 -4.08 5.99
C PHE A 28 12.25 -3.42 6.19
N LEU A 29 11.18 -4.04 5.72
CA LEU A 29 9.82 -3.50 5.80
C LEU A 29 9.35 -3.36 7.27
N ASN A 30 9.73 -4.30 8.13
CA ASN A 30 9.37 -4.29 9.55
C ASN A 30 10.04 -3.15 10.33
N ARG A 31 11.23 -2.67 9.91
CA ARG A 31 11.83 -1.43 10.47
C ARG A 31 10.95 -0.19 10.21
N PHE A 32 10.10 -0.25 9.19
CA PHE A 32 9.17 0.79 8.77
C PHE A 32 7.71 0.28 8.83
N GLU A 33 7.39 -0.59 9.80
CA GLU A 33 6.11 -1.32 9.86
C GLU A 33 4.90 -0.39 9.72
N GLU A 34 4.92 0.78 10.37
CA GLU A 34 3.81 1.73 10.38
C GLU A 34 3.52 2.34 9.00
N THR A 35 4.56 2.56 8.18
CA THR A 35 4.44 3.20 6.86
C THR A 35 4.49 2.19 5.70
N SER A 36 4.81 0.93 5.98
CA SER A 36 4.98 -0.14 4.98
C SER A 36 3.82 -1.13 4.91
N GLN A 37 2.70 -0.88 5.61
CA GLN A 37 1.61 -1.86 5.71
C GLN A 37 1.03 -2.29 4.35
N PHE A 38 0.94 -1.39 3.37
CA PHE A 38 0.49 -1.77 2.02
C PHE A 38 1.48 -2.72 1.33
N LEU A 39 2.79 -2.48 1.45
CA LEU A 39 3.81 -3.37 0.91
C LEU A 39 3.78 -4.74 1.60
N ILE A 40 3.73 -4.75 2.94
CA ILE A 40 3.67 -5.98 3.76
C ILE A 40 2.41 -6.80 3.42
N ASN A 41 1.24 -6.16 3.44
CA ASN A 41 -0.03 -6.82 3.14
C ASN A 41 -0.06 -7.36 1.71
N ASN A 42 0.38 -6.59 0.72
CA ASN A 42 0.33 -7.04 -0.67
C ASN A 42 1.34 -8.17 -0.94
N LEU A 43 2.56 -8.09 -0.39
CA LEU A 43 3.56 -9.14 -0.55
C LEU A 43 3.12 -10.47 0.10
N SER A 44 2.53 -10.39 1.28
CA SER A 44 2.05 -11.58 2.01
C SER A 44 0.78 -12.17 1.40
N THR A 45 -0.11 -11.34 0.85
CA THR A 45 -1.39 -11.80 0.28
C THR A 45 -1.22 -12.33 -1.14
N TYR A 46 -0.51 -11.61 -2.00
CA TYR A 46 -0.46 -11.90 -3.45
C TYR A 46 0.89 -12.45 -3.91
N GLY A 47 1.89 -12.48 -3.03
CA GLY A 47 3.24 -12.89 -3.38
C GLY A 47 4.06 -11.80 -4.09
N PRO A 48 5.30 -12.11 -4.50
CA PRO A 48 6.23 -11.12 -5.03
C PRO A 48 6.07 -10.84 -6.53
N ARG A 49 5.09 -11.48 -7.19
CA ARG A 49 4.88 -11.42 -8.64
C ARG A 49 3.47 -10.93 -8.96
N LEU A 50 3.30 -10.44 -10.19
CA LEU A 50 1.98 -10.16 -10.73
C LEU A 50 1.10 -11.43 -10.76
N THR A 51 -0.16 -11.21 -10.45
CA THR A 51 -1.27 -12.18 -10.55
C THR A 51 -2.45 -11.45 -11.21
N ASP A 52 -3.59 -12.11 -11.32
CA ASP A 52 -4.82 -11.47 -11.83
C ASP A 52 -5.40 -10.45 -10.83
N HIS A 53 -4.94 -10.43 -9.58
CA HIS A 53 -5.43 -9.49 -8.58
C HIS A 53 -4.85 -8.09 -8.78
N HIS A 54 -5.71 -7.05 -8.76
CA HIS A 54 -5.34 -5.68 -9.09
C HIS A 54 -4.31 -5.02 -8.14
N ASN A 55 -4.21 -5.54 -6.91
CA ASN A 55 -3.20 -5.11 -5.91
C ASN A 55 -1.88 -5.90 -5.98
N SER A 56 -1.81 -6.96 -6.79
CA SER A 56 -0.55 -7.67 -7.01
C SER A 56 0.39 -6.84 -7.86
N GLY A 57 1.69 -7.07 -7.72
CA GLY A 57 2.75 -6.31 -8.39
C GLY A 57 4.06 -7.08 -8.39
N ASN A 58 5.01 -6.64 -9.22
CA ASN A 58 6.36 -7.19 -9.19
C ASN A 58 7.15 -6.50 -8.07
N PHE A 59 7.38 -7.22 -6.97
CA PHE A 59 8.11 -6.70 -5.83
C PHE A 59 9.61 -6.67 -6.11
N LYS A 60 10.23 -5.55 -5.79
CA LYS A 60 11.64 -5.30 -6.04
C LYS A 60 12.31 -4.66 -4.83
N ALA A 61 13.55 -5.03 -4.60
CA ALA A 61 14.43 -4.45 -3.61
C ALA A 61 15.45 -3.54 -4.29
N ILE A 62 15.82 -2.46 -3.62
CA ILE A 62 16.88 -1.54 -4.02
C ILE A 62 18.06 -1.84 -3.12
N LEU A 63 19.17 -2.26 -3.71
CA LEU A 63 20.38 -2.60 -2.98
C LEU A 63 21.43 -1.51 -3.16
N LYS A 64 22.10 -1.16 -2.06
CA LYS A 64 23.31 -0.33 -2.05
C LYS A 64 24.39 -1.08 -1.32
N ASN A 65 25.47 -1.43 -2.02
CA ASN A 65 26.53 -2.28 -1.46
C ASN A 65 25.97 -3.55 -0.78
N GLU A 66 25.03 -4.23 -1.43
CA GLU A 66 24.32 -5.43 -0.95
C GLU A 66 23.33 -5.22 0.22
N GLU A 67 23.20 -4.02 0.77
CA GLU A 67 22.18 -3.68 1.77
C GLU A 67 20.88 -3.22 1.11
N ILE A 68 19.74 -3.72 1.57
CA ILE A 68 18.43 -3.23 1.13
C ILE A 68 18.20 -1.83 1.71
N ILE A 69 18.11 -0.84 0.81
CA ILE A 69 17.79 0.56 1.12
C ILE A 69 16.38 0.96 0.69
N GLY A 70 15.65 0.06 0.03
CA GLY A 70 14.28 0.30 -0.38
C GLY A 70 13.58 -0.94 -0.90
N VAL A 71 12.26 -0.94 -0.79
CA VAL A 71 11.37 -1.95 -1.37
C VAL A 71 10.22 -1.22 -2.04
N PHE A 72 9.87 -1.66 -3.24
CA PHE A 72 8.75 -1.10 -3.99
C PHE A 72 8.05 -2.15 -4.85
N CYS A 73 6.82 -1.86 -5.24
CA CYS A 73 6.12 -2.60 -6.29
C CYS A 73 5.15 -1.68 -7.03
N LEU A 74 5.10 -1.80 -8.36
CA LEU A 74 4.03 -1.20 -9.15
C LEU A 74 2.89 -2.22 -9.28
N SER A 75 1.79 -1.96 -8.58
CA SER A 75 0.61 -2.83 -8.64
C SER A 75 -0.06 -2.79 -10.02
N LEU A 76 -0.78 -3.84 -10.39
CA LEU A 76 -1.49 -3.95 -11.67
C LEU A 76 -2.47 -2.78 -11.92
N ARG A 77 -3.09 -2.24 -10.85
CA ARG A 77 -3.94 -1.03 -10.94
C ARG A 77 -3.17 0.28 -11.16
N GLY A 78 -1.84 0.26 -11.11
CA GLY A 78 -0.96 1.41 -11.35
C GLY A 78 -0.55 2.18 -10.09
N ASN A 79 -0.81 1.65 -8.88
CA ASN A 79 -0.28 2.27 -7.66
C ASN A 79 1.14 1.76 -7.42
N LEU A 80 2.11 2.68 -7.38
CA LEU A 80 3.47 2.42 -6.95
C LEU A 80 3.54 2.53 -5.42
N LEU A 81 3.70 1.38 -4.78
CA LEU A 81 3.94 1.28 -3.34
C LEU A 81 5.44 1.37 -3.11
N ILE A 82 5.88 2.21 -2.18
CA ILE A 82 7.32 2.46 -1.97
C ILE A 82 7.65 2.74 -0.51
N GLN A 83 8.75 2.13 -0.05
CA GLN A 83 9.44 2.48 1.17
C GLN A 83 10.94 2.53 0.89
N THR A 84 11.60 3.62 1.22
CA THR A 84 13.06 3.75 1.19
C THR A 84 13.59 4.24 2.53
N SER A 85 14.86 3.96 2.82
CA SER A 85 15.59 4.52 3.96
C SER A 85 16.38 5.78 3.59
N GLU A 86 16.56 6.06 2.30
CA GLU A 86 17.31 7.22 1.81
C GLU A 86 16.77 7.79 0.47
N PRO A 87 17.05 9.08 0.13
CA PRO A 87 16.44 9.77 -1.03
C PRO A 87 16.98 9.46 -2.44
N LEU A 88 17.85 8.46 -2.63
CA LEU A 88 18.70 8.39 -3.83
C LEU A 88 18.13 7.59 -5.02
N ALA A 89 16.88 7.09 -4.94
CA ALA A 89 16.39 6.08 -5.88
C ALA A 89 15.31 6.53 -6.88
N SER A 90 14.86 7.79 -6.88
CA SER A 90 13.71 8.21 -7.68
C SER A 90 13.84 7.91 -9.19
N LYS A 91 14.97 8.31 -9.79
CA LYS A 91 15.23 8.07 -11.22
C LYS A 91 15.27 6.58 -11.54
N LEU A 92 16.02 5.82 -10.74
CA LEU A 92 16.20 4.39 -10.92
C LEU A 92 14.86 3.64 -10.82
N ILE A 93 14.02 3.98 -9.83
CA ILE A 93 12.68 3.40 -9.66
C ILE A 93 11.77 3.77 -10.84
N ALA A 94 11.77 5.04 -11.26
CA ALA A 94 10.94 5.49 -12.37
C ALA A 94 11.32 4.81 -13.69
N GLU A 95 12.62 4.70 -13.99
CA GLU A 95 13.12 3.99 -15.17
C GLU A 95 12.78 2.50 -15.13
N ASP A 96 12.85 1.86 -13.96
CA ASP A 96 12.53 0.44 -13.82
C ASP A 96 11.03 0.16 -13.92
N CYS A 97 10.18 1.03 -13.34
CA CYS A 97 8.74 0.99 -13.52
C CYS A 97 8.34 1.22 -14.99
N GLY A 98 9.09 2.04 -15.73
CA GLY A 98 8.88 2.27 -17.16
C GLY A 98 9.11 1.03 -18.04
N LYS A 99 9.69 -0.05 -17.50
CA LYS A 99 9.84 -1.34 -18.19
C LYS A 99 8.63 -2.27 -17.98
N GLU A 100 7.73 -1.93 -17.05
CA GLU A 100 6.53 -2.72 -16.78
C GLU A 100 5.43 -2.43 -17.82
N SER A 101 4.48 -3.35 -17.96
CA SER A 101 3.39 -3.25 -18.94
C SER A 101 2.33 -2.20 -18.61
N HIS A 102 2.30 -1.73 -17.36
CA HIS A 102 1.30 -0.81 -16.83
C HIS A 102 1.98 0.44 -16.27
N LEU A 103 1.25 1.55 -16.30
CA LEU A 103 1.78 2.87 -15.96
C LEU A 103 1.61 3.19 -14.47
N ILE A 104 2.49 4.04 -13.95
CA ILE A 104 2.30 4.70 -12.65
C ILE A 104 1.10 5.64 -12.75
N LYS A 105 0.08 5.38 -11.94
CA LYS A 105 -1.14 6.20 -11.78
C LYS A 105 -1.27 6.82 -10.39
N GLY A 106 -0.54 6.29 -9.41
CA GLY A 106 -0.53 6.79 -8.04
C GLY A 106 0.74 6.39 -7.30
N LEU A 107 1.08 7.15 -6.26
CA LEU A 107 2.20 6.89 -5.35
C LEU A 107 1.66 6.73 -3.93
N ILE A 108 2.06 5.66 -3.23
CA ILE A 108 1.62 5.38 -1.87
C ILE A 108 2.84 4.92 -1.05
N GLY A 109 3.05 5.53 0.12
CA GLY A 109 4.17 5.21 1.01
C GLY A 109 4.48 6.34 1.98
N ASP A 110 5.56 6.19 2.75
CA ASP A 110 6.07 7.26 3.61
C ASP A 110 6.39 8.52 2.80
N TRP A 111 6.16 9.70 3.37
CA TRP A 111 6.41 10.97 2.68
C TRP A 111 7.86 11.13 2.24
N ASN A 112 8.84 10.66 3.03
CA ASN A 112 10.25 10.76 2.65
C ASN A 112 10.62 9.79 1.52
N SER A 113 9.83 8.73 1.31
CA SER A 113 9.97 7.80 0.20
C SER A 113 9.29 8.33 -1.07
N VAL A 114 8.07 8.85 -0.92
CA VAL A 114 7.21 9.27 -2.05
C VAL A 114 7.60 10.65 -2.60
N ALA A 115 7.86 11.64 -1.74
CA ALA A 115 8.04 13.03 -2.18
C ALA A 115 9.21 13.21 -3.17
N PRO A 116 10.40 12.60 -2.97
CA PRO A 116 11.47 12.71 -3.95
C PRO A 116 11.12 12.10 -5.31
N LEU A 117 10.32 11.03 -5.34
CA LEU A 117 9.88 10.39 -6.58
C LEU A 117 8.80 11.22 -7.27
N PHE A 118 7.85 11.75 -6.52
CA PHE A 118 6.84 12.68 -7.00
C PHE A 118 7.47 13.90 -7.70
N GLU A 119 8.44 14.55 -7.04
CA GLU A 119 9.15 15.69 -7.62
C GLU A 119 9.95 15.32 -8.86
N TYR A 120 10.53 14.12 -8.90
CA TYR A 120 11.22 13.61 -10.09
C TYR A 120 10.25 13.41 -11.27
N LEU A 121 9.10 12.77 -11.05
CA LEU A 121 8.09 12.54 -12.09
C LEU A 121 7.53 13.85 -12.63
N LYS A 122 7.21 14.80 -11.74
CA LYS A 122 6.74 16.14 -12.11
C LYS A 122 7.76 16.92 -12.96
N LYS A 123 9.05 16.81 -12.65
CA LYS A 123 10.13 17.45 -13.43
C LYS A 123 10.38 16.76 -14.77
N SER A 124 10.17 15.45 -14.84
CA SER A 124 10.48 14.64 -16.01
C SER A 124 9.33 14.58 -17.02
N ASN A 125 8.12 14.94 -16.61
CA ASN A 125 6.93 14.95 -17.46
C ASN A 125 6.08 16.20 -17.18
N SER A 126 6.04 17.13 -18.13
CA SER A 126 5.25 18.38 -18.03
C SER A 126 3.75 18.14 -17.91
N ASP A 127 3.27 16.99 -18.38
CA ASP A 127 1.85 16.63 -18.40
C ASP A 127 1.45 15.84 -17.14
N PHE A 128 2.39 15.64 -16.20
CA PHE A 128 2.11 14.99 -14.93
C PHE A 128 1.21 15.87 -14.05
N ALA A 129 -0.08 15.57 -14.07
CA ALA A 129 -1.13 16.29 -13.34
C ALA A 129 -1.80 15.35 -12.30
N PRO A 130 -1.33 15.32 -11.05
CA PRO A 130 -1.99 14.53 -10.00
C PRO A 130 -3.38 15.11 -9.69
N THR A 131 -4.38 14.24 -9.59
CA THR A 131 -5.75 14.64 -9.24
C THR A 131 -5.94 14.80 -7.74
N LEU A 132 -5.09 14.17 -6.93
CA LEU A 132 -5.11 14.21 -5.47
C LEU A 132 -3.68 14.14 -4.93
N ILE A 133 -3.38 14.96 -3.92
CA ILE A 133 -2.14 14.90 -3.14
C ILE A 133 -2.54 15.08 -1.68
N GLU A 134 -2.40 14.02 -0.89
CA GLU A 134 -2.70 14.05 0.53
C GLU A 134 -1.51 13.55 1.34
N LYS A 135 -1.24 14.27 2.43
CA LYS A 135 -0.26 13.87 3.44
C LYS A 135 -1.02 13.69 4.75
N GLU A 136 -1.25 12.45 5.11
CA GLU A 136 -1.98 12.11 6.33
C GLU A 136 -1.03 11.92 7.52
N VAL A 137 -1.55 12.18 8.72
CA VAL A 137 -0.86 11.85 9.98
C VAL A 137 -1.28 10.46 10.40
N LEU A 138 -0.31 9.57 10.63
CA LEU A 138 -0.57 8.26 11.19
C LEU A 138 -0.69 8.35 12.71
N TYR A 139 -1.85 7.96 13.23
CA TYR A 139 -2.08 7.78 14.66
C TYR A 139 -1.96 6.31 15.01
N ARG A 140 -1.38 6.02 16.18
CA ARG A 140 -1.22 4.66 16.69
C ARG A 140 -2.00 4.47 17.98
N LEU A 141 -2.80 3.40 18.00
CA LEU A 141 -3.49 2.93 19.19
C LEU A 141 -2.90 1.57 19.59
N ASP A 142 -2.32 1.46 20.78
CA ASP A 142 -1.95 0.16 21.36
C ASP A 142 -3.17 -0.47 22.01
N LEU A 143 -3.65 -1.57 21.42
CA LEU A 143 -4.82 -2.26 21.94
C LEU A 143 -4.55 -2.98 23.27
N LYS A 144 -3.29 -3.31 23.61
CA LYS A 144 -2.96 -4.05 24.84
C LYS A 144 -3.31 -3.27 26.11
N SER A 145 -3.22 -1.95 26.08
CA SER A 145 -3.51 -1.08 27.23
C SER A 145 -4.99 -0.75 27.40
N GLU A 146 -5.81 -0.90 26.36
CA GLU A 146 -7.17 -0.32 26.27
C GLU A 146 -8.31 -1.32 26.48
N HIS A 147 -8.01 -2.58 26.81
CA HIS A 147 -9.00 -3.66 26.81
C HIS A 147 -10.04 -3.66 27.94
N GLN A 148 -10.03 -2.70 28.87
CA GLN A 148 -10.78 -2.91 30.12
C GLN A 148 -12.27 -2.54 30.07
N ASN A 149 -12.78 -1.76 29.09
CA ASN A 149 -14.19 -1.31 29.10
C ASN A 149 -14.87 -1.18 27.73
N LEU A 150 -14.56 -2.05 26.75
CA LEU A 150 -15.24 -2.00 25.44
C LEU A 150 -16.66 -2.56 25.54
N VAL A 151 -17.67 -1.69 25.41
CA VAL A 151 -19.07 -2.08 25.29
C VAL A 151 -19.32 -2.64 23.89
N LYS A 152 -19.76 -3.90 23.81
CA LYS A 152 -20.16 -4.52 22.54
C LYS A 152 -21.57 -4.09 22.17
N ASP A 153 -21.69 -3.34 21.09
CA ASP A 153 -22.99 -3.08 20.44
C ASP A 153 -23.41 -4.30 19.61
N GLN A 154 -24.56 -4.90 19.92
CA GLN A 154 -25.08 -6.09 19.24
C GLN A 154 -25.46 -5.82 17.77
N ARG A 155 -25.56 -4.55 17.39
CA ARG A 155 -25.79 -4.11 16.01
C ARG A 155 -24.55 -4.17 15.13
N VAL A 156 -23.37 -4.32 15.72
CA VAL A 156 -22.10 -4.36 14.99
C VAL A 156 -21.72 -5.81 14.70
N ARG A 157 -21.49 -6.12 13.42
CA ARG A 157 -21.00 -7.44 12.98
C ARG A 157 -20.04 -7.32 11.81
N PHE A 158 -19.29 -8.38 11.55
CA PHE A 158 -18.57 -8.50 10.28
C PHE A 158 -19.56 -8.47 9.11
N LEU A 159 -19.15 -7.83 8.01
CA LEU A 159 -19.86 -7.94 6.75
C LEU A 159 -19.72 -9.36 6.18
N ASN A 160 -20.69 -9.77 5.37
CA ASN A 160 -20.67 -10.99 4.58
C ASN A 160 -20.96 -10.68 3.10
N GLU A 161 -20.89 -11.68 2.23
CA GLU A 161 -21.06 -11.51 0.78
C GLU A 161 -22.40 -10.85 0.39
N ASN A 162 -23.47 -11.08 1.16
CA ASN A 162 -24.79 -10.48 0.90
C ASN A 162 -24.84 -8.98 1.24
N ASP A 163 -23.85 -8.46 1.96
CA ASP A 163 -23.77 -7.03 2.29
C ASP A 163 -23.08 -6.21 1.19
N PHE A 164 -22.71 -6.82 0.06
CA PHE A 164 -21.97 -6.13 -1.00
C PHE A 164 -22.73 -4.92 -1.56
N ASP A 165 -24.00 -5.07 -1.92
CA ASP A 165 -24.75 -3.99 -2.57
C ASP A 165 -24.87 -2.73 -1.67
N PRO A 166 -25.30 -2.83 -0.39
CA PRO A 166 -25.32 -1.66 0.49
C PRO A 166 -23.92 -1.12 0.79
N TRP A 167 -22.90 -1.99 0.90
CA TRP A 167 -21.51 -1.56 1.07
C TRP A 167 -20.97 -0.81 -0.16
N LEU A 168 -21.35 -1.25 -1.37
CA LEU A 168 -20.92 -0.64 -2.62
C LEU A 168 -21.49 0.77 -2.77
N VAL A 169 -22.77 0.96 -2.41
CA VAL A 169 -23.40 2.29 -2.41
C VAL A 169 -22.63 3.25 -1.52
N GLN A 170 -22.35 2.86 -0.27
CA GLN A 170 -21.56 3.68 0.65
C GLN A 170 -20.13 3.93 0.13
N SER A 171 -19.50 2.93 -0.49
CA SER A 171 -18.17 3.06 -1.09
C SER A 171 -18.13 4.05 -2.25
N LYS A 172 -19.13 4.03 -3.12
CA LYS A 172 -19.23 4.95 -4.27
C LYS A 172 -19.42 6.38 -3.77
N LEU A 173 -20.33 6.61 -2.83
CA LEU A 173 -20.55 7.93 -2.22
C LEU A 173 -19.28 8.49 -1.55
N TYR A 174 -18.57 7.65 -0.79
CA TYR A 174 -17.30 8.04 -0.16
C TYR A 174 -16.24 8.45 -1.20
N ASN A 175 -16.08 7.66 -2.26
CA ASN A 175 -15.13 7.98 -3.33
C ASN A 175 -15.51 9.26 -4.09
N GLU A 176 -16.80 9.47 -4.33
CA GLU A 176 -17.32 10.69 -4.96
C GLU A 176 -17.05 11.93 -4.09
N GLU A 177 -17.34 11.84 -2.79
CA GLU A 177 -17.13 12.94 -1.83
C GLU A 177 -15.66 13.40 -1.78
N LEU A 178 -14.73 12.45 -1.83
CA LEU A 178 -13.30 12.71 -1.73
C LEU A 178 -12.58 12.80 -3.08
N ASN A 179 -13.31 12.75 -4.19
CA ASN A 179 -12.75 12.71 -5.55
C ASN A 179 -11.70 11.62 -5.73
N LEU A 180 -11.89 10.47 -5.08
CA LEU A 180 -10.98 9.33 -5.17
C LEU A 180 -11.18 8.59 -6.50
N PRO A 181 -10.13 8.41 -7.31
CA PRO A 181 -10.24 7.63 -8.52
C PRO A 181 -10.40 6.14 -8.17
N ASN A 182 -11.42 5.49 -8.72
CA ASN A 182 -11.55 4.04 -8.68
C ASN A 182 -11.63 3.48 -10.10
N PRO A 183 -10.50 3.00 -10.67
CA PRO A 183 -10.46 2.52 -12.05
C PRO A 183 -10.99 1.08 -12.20
N LEU A 184 -11.49 0.46 -11.12
CA LEU A 184 -11.90 -0.95 -11.12
C LEU A 184 -13.32 -1.12 -11.66
N SER A 185 -13.56 -2.24 -12.36
CA SER A 185 -14.91 -2.68 -12.71
C SER A 185 -15.68 -3.13 -11.47
N GLU A 186 -17.01 -3.18 -11.54
CA GLU A 186 -17.83 -3.64 -10.42
C GLU A 186 -17.52 -5.10 -10.04
N ASP A 187 -17.21 -5.96 -11.02
CA ASP A 187 -16.79 -7.34 -10.77
C ASP A 187 -15.48 -7.41 -9.99
N GLN A 188 -14.50 -6.56 -10.33
CA GLN A 188 -13.24 -6.46 -9.59
C GLN A 188 -13.47 -5.94 -8.17
N ILE A 189 -14.37 -4.97 -8.01
CA ILE A 189 -14.74 -4.44 -6.69
C ILE A 189 -15.42 -5.53 -5.85
N ARG A 190 -16.33 -6.31 -6.45
CA ARG A 190 -17.00 -7.45 -5.78
C ARG A 190 -16.04 -8.53 -5.37
N HIS A 191 -15.11 -8.91 -6.25
CA HIS A 191 -14.09 -9.89 -5.93
C HIS A 191 -13.26 -9.48 -4.71
N SER A 192 -12.74 -8.25 -4.69
CA SER A 192 -11.94 -7.77 -3.56
C SER A 192 -12.74 -7.52 -2.29
N PHE A 193 -14.02 -7.16 -2.40
CA PHE A 193 -14.91 -7.14 -1.24
C PHE A 193 -15.04 -8.53 -0.62
N ASN A 194 -15.29 -9.56 -1.43
CA ASN A 194 -15.45 -10.93 -0.95
C ASN A 194 -14.18 -11.44 -0.28
N GLU A 195 -13.00 -11.19 -0.87
CA GLU A 195 -11.71 -11.53 -0.23
C GLU A 195 -11.52 -10.83 1.12
N ALA A 196 -11.84 -9.54 1.19
CA ALA A 196 -11.75 -8.77 2.43
C ALA A 196 -12.73 -9.25 3.51
N VAL A 197 -13.96 -9.62 3.11
CA VAL A 197 -14.98 -10.22 3.98
C VAL A 197 -14.53 -11.57 4.53
N LEU A 198 -13.98 -12.45 3.70
CA LEU A 198 -13.43 -13.75 4.13
C LEU A 198 -12.32 -13.57 5.18
N ARG A 199 -11.51 -12.51 5.02
CA ARG A 199 -10.47 -12.10 5.95
C ARG A 199 -10.98 -11.30 7.16
N LYS A 200 -12.30 -11.08 7.27
CA LYS A 200 -12.94 -10.31 8.34
C LYS A 200 -12.39 -8.88 8.46
N MET A 201 -12.14 -8.24 7.32
CA MET A 201 -11.59 -6.88 7.25
C MET A 201 -12.65 -5.79 7.29
N TRP A 202 -13.94 -6.13 7.30
CA TRP A 202 -15.05 -5.17 7.29
C TRP A 202 -16.06 -5.44 8.41
N TRP A 203 -16.44 -4.37 9.09
CA TRP A 203 -17.51 -4.31 10.07
C TRP A 203 -18.62 -3.39 9.57
N GLY A 204 -19.86 -3.73 9.89
CA GLY A 204 -21.02 -2.88 9.68
C GLY A 204 -21.80 -2.68 10.97
N LEU A 205 -22.34 -1.47 11.14
CA LEU A 205 -23.37 -1.16 12.11
C LEU A 205 -24.74 -1.28 11.42
N PHE A 206 -25.64 -2.05 12.02
CA PHE A 206 -26.94 -2.35 11.43
C PHE A 206 -28.12 -1.88 12.27
N GLU A 207 -29.19 -1.42 11.63
CA GLU A 207 -30.47 -1.16 12.25
C GLU A 207 -31.58 -1.70 11.37
N ASN A 208 -32.43 -2.58 11.90
CA ASN A 208 -33.49 -3.26 11.13
C ASN A 208 -32.96 -3.88 9.82
N SER A 209 -31.81 -4.56 9.89
CA SER A 209 -31.09 -5.16 8.76
C SER A 209 -30.53 -4.18 7.71
N ARG A 210 -30.65 -2.87 7.91
CA ARG A 210 -30.03 -1.85 7.06
C ARG A 210 -28.61 -1.54 7.55
N LEU A 211 -27.64 -1.55 6.64
CA LEU A 211 -26.29 -1.07 6.91
C LEU A 211 -26.32 0.46 7.11
N LEU A 212 -25.99 0.93 8.31
CA LEU A 212 -25.96 2.36 8.66
C LEU A 212 -24.59 2.97 8.44
N SER A 213 -23.55 2.27 8.89
CA SER A 213 -22.16 2.69 8.74
C SER A 213 -21.28 1.46 8.65
N ARG A 214 -20.06 1.67 8.18
CA ARG A 214 -19.05 0.64 8.01
C ARG A 214 -17.71 1.12 8.55
N ALA A 215 -16.87 0.18 8.91
CA ALA A 215 -15.47 0.40 9.20
C ALA A 215 -14.68 -0.78 8.64
N GLY A 216 -13.44 -0.55 8.26
CA GLY A 216 -12.60 -1.60 7.70
C GLY A 216 -11.13 -1.39 7.93
N LEU A 217 -10.37 -2.48 7.76
CA LEU A 217 -8.92 -2.43 7.65
C LEU A 217 -8.56 -2.28 6.18
N ASN A 218 -7.74 -1.29 5.85
CA ASN A 218 -7.20 -1.12 4.49
C ASN A 218 -6.03 -2.05 4.22
N SER A 219 -5.32 -2.39 5.29
CA SER A 219 -4.19 -3.31 5.28
C SER A 219 -4.11 -3.97 6.65
N SER A 220 -3.67 -5.23 6.64
CA SER A 220 -3.36 -5.97 7.85
C SER A 220 -2.08 -6.74 7.60
N GLY A 221 -1.10 -6.55 8.47
CA GLY A 221 0.22 -7.17 8.37
C GLY A 221 0.79 -7.35 9.76
N ASN A 222 1.43 -8.50 10.01
CA ASN A 222 1.98 -8.85 11.31
C ASN A 222 0.93 -8.73 12.44
N LYS A 223 1.16 -7.84 13.42
CA LYS A 223 0.30 -7.56 14.57
C LYS A 223 -0.34 -6.16 14.47
N VAL A 224 -0.34 -5.57 13.28
CA VAL A 224 -0.84 -4.22 12.99
C VAL A 224 -1.99 -4.31 11.98
N GLY A 225 -3.06 -3.58 12.27
CA GLY A 225 -4.12 -3.29 11.31
C GLY A 225 -4.18 -1.79 11.10
N GLN A 226 -4.24 -1.34 9.86
CA GLN A 226 -4.38 0.07 9.53
C GLN A 226 -5.82 0.37 9.12
N VAL A 227 -6.41 1.35 9.80
CA VAL A 227 -7.69 1.96 9.40
C VAL A 227 -7.35 3.27 8.72
N GLY A 228 -7.95 3.51 7.56
CA GLY A 228 -7.87 4.75 6.79
C GLY A 228 -8.97 4.72 5.75
N GLY A 229 -9.34 5.86 5.18
CA GLY A 229 -10.40 5.98 4.17
C GLY A 229 -11.49 4.91 4.10
N VAL A 230 -12.34 4.85 5.14
CA VAL A 230 -13.45 3.90 5.34
C VAL A 230 -14.82 4.57 5.24
#